data_AF-A0A0C2FVM6-F1
#
_entry.id   AF-A0A0C2FVM6-F1
#
_cell.length_a   1.000
_cell.length_b   1.000
_cell.length_c   1.000
_cell.angle_alpha   90.00
_cell.angle_beta   90.00
_cell.angle_gamma   90.00
#
_symmetry.space_group_name_H-M   'P 1'
#
loop_
_entity.id
_entity.type
_entity.pdbx_description
1 polymer ?
#
loop_
_entity_poly.entity_id
_entity_poly.type
_entity_poly.pdbx_seq_one_letter_code
_entity_poly.pdbx_strand_id
1 'polypeptide(L)'
;MPGYLGDERHFRAQFLRKILKCRSHKATDKDIQVLRELPDKNVQDYECQLSDEQRTIYKFIVDRCTANRTQLAARRGISPLHALTALRQLVDHPSLIEDVLAKLAAPEEIMKLLPSASSGKMAALGQLLNECGIGVAVENEDPEDEGWSIGCLLLTVLQCLL
;
A
#
# COMPACT_ATOMS: atom_id res chain seq x y z
N MET A 1 -12.41 8.40 2.43
CA MET A 1 -13.62 9.11 2.91
C MET A 1 -14.73 8.96 1.89
N PRO A 2 -15.71 8.09 2.16
CA PRO A 2 -16.91 7.98 1.33
C PRO A 2 -17.66 9.32 1.29
N GLY A 3 -18.10 9.77 0.10
CA GLY A 3 -18.98 10.93 -0.06
C GLY A 3 -18.34 12.32 -0.08
N TYR A 4 -17.03 12.47 0.18
CA TYR A 4 -16.37 13.79 0.22
C TYR A 4 -16.44 14.56 -1.11
N LEU A 5 -16.43 13.85 -2.24
CA LEU A 5 -16.50 14.44 -3.59
C LEU A 5 -17.90 14.36 -4.21
N GLY A 6 -18.92 13.99 -3.42
CA GLY A 6 -20.27 13.69 -3.92
C GLY A 6 -20.34 12.38 -4.70
N ASP A 7 -21.43 12.21 -5.46
CA ASP A 7 -21.62 11.11 -6.38
C ASP A 7 -20.84 11.32 -7.69
N GLU A 8 -20.73 10.28 -8.53
CA GLU A 8 -19.97 10.37 -9.78
C GLU A 8 -20.50 11.47 -10.71
N ARG A 9 -21.83 11.67 -10.74
CA ARG A 9 -22.47 12.69 -11.58
C ARG A 9 -22.05 14.10 -11.14
N HIS A 10 -22.08 14.36 -9.84
CA HIS A 10 -21.65 15.60 -9.24
C HIS A 10 -20.15 15.84 -9.50
N PHE A 11 -19.31 14.83 -9.29
CA PHE A 11 -17.87 14.95 -9.52
C PHE A 11 -17.54 15.25 -10.99
N ARG A 12 -18.19 14.56 -11.93
CA ARG A 12 -17.98 14.79 -13.37
C ARG A 12 -18.38 16.19 -13.80
N ALA A 13 -19.54 16.66 -13.33
CA ALA A 13 -20.06 17.99 -13.66
C ALA A 13 -19.21 19.11 -13.06
N GLN A 14 -18.82 18.96 -11.79
CA GLN A 14 -18.18 20.01 -11.02
C GLN A 14 -16.66 20.07 -11.14
N PHE A 15 -15.99 18.93 -11.35
CA PHE A 15 -14.52 18.87 -11.30
C PHE A 15 -13.91 18.30 -12.58
N LEU A 16 -14.39 17.16 -13.09
CA LEU A 16 -13.72 16.44 -14.18
C LEU A 16 -13.60 17.27 -15.48
N ARG A 17 -14.69 17.92 -15.91
CA ARG A 17 -14.67 18.78 -17.12
C ARG A 17 -13.65 19.91 -17.01
N LYS A 18 -13.54 20.54 -15.85
CA LYS A 18 -12.60 21.64 -15.59
C LYS A 18 -11.16 21.13 -15.58
N ILE A 19 -10.89 19.99 -14.94
CA ILE A 19 -9.57 19.35 -14.90
C ILE A 19 -9.08 18.98 -16.31
N LEU A 20 -9.93 18.34 -17.11
CA LEU A 20 -9.57 17.95 -18.49
C LEU A 20 -9.29 19.17 -19.37
N LYS A 21 -10.03 20.26 -19.18
CA LYS A 21 -9.80 21.53 -19.88
C LYS A 21 -8.46 22.17 -19.50
N CYS A 22 -8.08 22.12 -18.22
CA CYS A 22 -6.78 22.61 -17.74
C CYS A 22 -5.59 21.80 -18.27
N ARG A 23 -5.76 20.48 -18.46
CA ARG A 23 -4.69 19.60 -18.98
C ARG A 23 -4.53 19.67 -20.50
N SER A 24 -5.42 20.39 -21.20
CA SER A 24 -5.31 20.62 -22.64
C SER A 24 -4.17 21.58 -22.97
N HIS A 25 -3.47 21.34 -24.08
CA HIS A 25 -2.45 22.25 -24.61
C HIS A 25 -2.98 23.65 -24.99
N LYS A 26 -4.31 23.83 -25.00
CA LYS A 26 -4.99 25.11 -25.26
C LYS A 26 -5.52 25.78 -23.99
N ALA A 27 -5.11 25.33 -22.80
CA ALA A 27 -5.58 25.89 -21.55
C ALA A 27 -5.19 27.37 -21.43
N THR A 28 -6.17 28.22 -21.10
CA THR A 28 -5.95 29.64 -20.84
C THR A 28 -5.64 29.88 -19.36
N ASP A 29 -5.05 31.03 -19.01
CA ASP A 29 -4.80 31.40 -17.61
C ASP A 29 -6.07 31.36 -16.74
N LYS A 30 -7.23 31.66 -17.34
CA LYS A 30 -8.54 31.55 -16.68
C LYS A 30 -8.90 30.10 -16.37
N ASP A 31 -8.55 29.16 -17.24
CA ASP A 31 -8.78 27.74 -17.01
C ASP A 31 -7.90 27.23 -15.87
N ILE A 32 -6.63 27.65 -15.82
CA ILE A 32 -5.70 27.29 -14.73
C ILE A 32 -6.18 27.84 -13.38
N GLN A 33 -6.82 29.01 -13.36
CA GLN A 33 -7.36 29.60 -12.13
C GLN A 33 -8.49 28.78 -11.49
N VAL A 34 -9.21 27.97 -12.29
CA VAL A 34 -10.25 27.05 -11.81
C VAL A 34 -9.68 25.92 -10.95
N LEU A 35 -8.38 25.60 -11.07
CA LEU A 35 -7.72 24.65 -10.17
C LEU A 35 -7.70 25.13 -8.71
N ARG A 36 -7.91 26.44 -8.46
CA ARG A 36 -8.03 26.99 -7.10
C ARG A 36 -9.39 26.72 -6.44
N GLU A 37 -10.38 26.25 -7.21
CA GLU A 37 -11.69 25.84 -6.70
C GLU A 37 -11.73 24.36 -6.30
N LEU A 38 -10.64 23.62 -6.52
CA LEU A 38 -10.54 22.23 -6.06
C LEU A 38 -10.39 22.23 -4.54
N PRO A 39 -11.09 21.31 -3.84
CA PRO A 39 -10.86 21.13 -2.41
C PRO A 39 -9.40 20.76 -2.17
N ASP A 40 -8.85 21.24 -1.05
CA ASP A 40 -7.48 20.93 -0.67
C ASP A 40 -7.28 19.42 -0.54
N LYS A 41 -6.07 18.96 -0.90
CA LYS A 41 -5.70 17.56 -0.78
C LYS A 41 -5.77 17.15 0.70
N ASN A 42 -6.69 16.24 1.01
CA ASN A 42 -6.74 15.61 2.32
C ASN A 42 -5.63 14.55 2.43
N VAL A 43 -4.68 14.72 3.35
CA VAL A 43 -3.64 13.74 3.67
C VAL A 43 -3.97 13.15 5.03
N GLN A 44 -4.15 11.84 5.09
CA GLN A 44 -4.48 11.14 6.31
C GLN A 44 -3.49 10.00 6.52
N ASP A 45 -2.87 9.98 7.69
CA ASP A 45 -2.07 8.85 8.15
C ASP A 45 -3.01 7.77 8.65
N TYR A 46 -2.87 6.55 8.11
CA TYR A 46 -3.65 5.40 8.54
C TYR A 46 -2.73 4.45 9.30
N GLU A 47 -2.90 4.39 10.61
CA GLU A 47 -2.13 3.49 11.46
C GLU A 47 -2.70 2.07 11.40
N CYS A 48 -1.83 1.09 11.20
CA CYS A 48 -2.19 -0.33 11.21
C CYS A 48 -1.27 -1.12 12.14
N GLN A 49 -1.82 -2.18 12.72
CA GLN A 49 -1.07 -3.06 13.61
C GLN A 49 -0.31 -4.12 12.82
N LEU A 50 0.87 -4.50 13.29
CA LEU A 50 1.57 -5.69 12.79
C LEU A 50 0.79 -6.96 13.15
N SER A 51 0.74 -7.91 12.22
CA SER A 51 0.26 -9.27 12.48
C SER A 51 1.16 -10.02 13.47
N ASP A 52 0.65 -11.12 14.04
CA ASP A 52 1.41 -11.91 15.02
C ASP A 52 2.65 -12.56 14.38
N GLU A 53 2.57 -12.96 13.11
CA GLU A 53 3.70 -13.45 12.34
C GLU A 53 4.73 -12.33 12.14
N GLN A 54 4.29 -11.13 11.73
CA GLN A 54 5.18 -9.97 11.58
C GLN A 54 5.89 -9.63 12.89
N ARG A 55 5.20 -9.64 14.04
CA ARG A 55 5.79 -9.36 15.36
C ARG A 55 6.86 -10.39 15.74
N THR A 56 6.58 -11.67 15.48
CA THR A 56 7.51 -12.77 15.77
C THR A 56 8.80 -12.62 14.96
N ILE A 57 8.66 -12.39 13.65
CA ILE A 57 9.78 -12.20 12.73
C ILE A 57 10.55 -10.90 13.06
N TYR A 58 9.83 -9.83 13.38
CA TYR A 58 10.42 -8.54 13.75
C TYR A 58 11.38 -8.70 14.94
N LYS A 59 10.91 -9.36 16.00
CA LYS A 59 11.71 -9.63 17.19
C LYS A 59 12.97 -10.43 16.84
N PHE A 60 12.85 -11.46 16.03
CA PHE A 60 14.00 -12.25 15.57
C PHE A 60 15.06 -11.40 14.85
N ILE A 61 14.65 -10.51 13.93
CA ILE A 61 15.59 -9.63 13.21
C ILE A 61 16.28 -8.67 14.18
N VAL A 62 15.55 -8.10 15.13
CA VAL A 62 16.11 -7.20 16.15
C VAL A 62 17.10 -7.93 17.05
N ASP A 63 16.80 -9.16 17.48
CA ASP A 63 17.69 -9.99 18.28
C ASP A 63 18.99 -10.29 17.51
N ARG A 64 18.90 -10.58 16.20
CA ARG A 64 20.08 -10.77 15.32
C ARG A 64 20.89 -9.50 15.08
N CYS A 65 20.27 -8.33 15.17
CA CYS A 65 20.95 -7.05 15.04
C CYS A 65 21.65 -6.62 16.33
N THR A 66 21.05 -6.93 17.49
CA THR A 66 21.53 -6.52 18.81
C THR A 66 22.46 -7.52 19.48
N ALA A 67 22.61 -8.72 18.90
CA ALA A 67 23.53 -9.74 19.38
C ALA A 67 24.99 -9.24 19.49
N ASN A 68 25.67 -9.61 20.57
CA ASN A 68 27.05 -9.23 20.87
C ASN A 68 28.03 -9.56 19.72
N ARG A 69 29.15 -8.81 19.67
CA ARG A 69 30.23 -8.90 18.66
C ARG A 69 30.74 -10.33 18.41
N THR A 70 30.63 -11.23 19.39
CA THR A 70 30.97 -12.67 19.28
C THR A 70 30.07 -13.43 18.29
N GLN A 71 28.78 -13.09 18.16
CA GLN A 71 27.88 -13.69 17.16
C GLN A 71 28.03 -13.06 15.77
N LEU A 72 28.43 -11.78 15.70
CA LEU A 72 28.82 -11.12 14.45
C LEU A 72 30.07 -11.77 13.85
N ALA A 73 31.06 -12.15 14.68
CA ALA A 73 32.23 -12.90 14.27
C ALA A 73 31.89 -14.31 13.73
N ALA A 74 30.82 -14.93 14.24
CA ALA A 74 30.28 -16.20 13.74
C ALA A 74 29.44 -16.05 12.45
N ARG A 75 29.40 -14.86 11.82
CA ARG A 75 28.62 -14.54 10.60
C ARG A 75 27.11 -14.79 10.70
N ARG A 76 26.55 -14.80 11.91
CA ARG A 76 25.10 -15.00 12.14
C ARG A 76 24.36 -13.73 12.55
N GLY A 77 25.04 -12.58 12.56
CA GLY A 77 24.44 -11.27 12.85
C GLY A 77 24.16 -10.46 11.58
N ILE A 78 23.32 -9.45 11.71
CA ILE A 78 22.98 -8.50 10.65
C ILE A 78 23.42 -7.09 11.05
N SER A 79 23.93 -6.30 10.11
CA SER A 79 24.28 -4.90 10.41
C SER A 79 23.01 -4.06 10.64
N PRO A 80 23.08 -2.97 11.43
CA PRO A 80 21.92 -2.10 11.68
C PRO A 80 21.20 -1.61 10.43
N LEU A 81 21.93 -1.21 9.37
CA LEU A 81 21.31 -0.72 8.14
C LEU A 81 20.54 -1.84 7.40
N HIS A 82 21.14 -3.01 7.25
CA HIS A 82 20.45 -4.18 6.68
C HIS A 82 19.25 -4.61 7.51
N ALA A 83 19.33 -4.52 8.85
CA ALA A 83 18.20 -4.80 9.73
C ALA A 83 17.05 -3.81 9.48
N LEU A 84 17.33 -2.51 9.42
CA LEU A 84 16.31 -1.49 9.13
C LEU A 84 15.65 -1.71 7.76
N THR A 85 16.42 -2.06 6.74
CA THR A 85 15.86 -2.39 5.41
C THR A 85 14.94 -3.60 5.48
N ALA A 86 15.36 -4.67 6.16
CA ALA A 86 14.54 -5.87 6.33
C ALA A 86 13.26 -5.58 7.13
N LEU A 87 13.35 -4.78 8.20
CA LEU A 87 12.18 -4.39 8.99
C LEU A 87 11.19 -3.55 8.17
N ARG A 88 11.69 -2.65 7.29
CA ARG A 88 10.84 -1.89 6.37
C ARG A 88 10.10 -2.80 5.39
N GLN A 89 10.77 -3.79 4.83
CA GLN A 89 10.14 -4.76 3.93
C GLN A 89 9.15 -5.68 4.66
N LEU A 90 9.48 -6.10 5.89
CA LEU A 90 8.62 -6.93 6.72
C LEU A 90 7.28 -6.26 7.03
N VAL A 91 7.28 -4.95 7.32
CA VAL A 91 6.03 -4.22 7.58
C VAL A 91 5.15 -4.08 6.33
N ASP A 92 5.74 -4.19 5.13
CA ASP A 92 4.99 -4.25 3.87
C ASP A 92 4.43 -5.67 3.67
N HIS A 93 5.29 -6.70 3.67
CA HIS A 93 4.85 -8.10 3.67
C HIS A 93 5.97 -9.07 4.11
N PRO A 94 5.67 -10.13 4.91
CA PRO A 94 6.68 -11.10 5.35
C PRO A 94 7.42 -11.84 4.24
N SER A 95 6.78 -12.12 3.10
CA SER A 95 7.44 -12.79 1.97
C SER A 95 8.62 -12.00 1.37
N LEU A 96 8.67 -10.68 1.56
CA LEU A 96 9.72 -9.82 0.99
C LEU A 96 11.08 -9.99 1.66
N ILE A 97 11.14 -10.72 2.78
CA ILE A 97 12.35 -10.87 3.58
C ILE A 97 12.84 -12.32 3.68
N GLU A 98 12.29 -13.24 2.89
CA GLU A 98 12.66 -14.67 2.90
C GLU A 98 14.18 -14.85 2.74
N ASP A 99 14.78 -14.16 1.77
CA ASP A 99 16.23 -14.18 1.53
C ASP A 99 17.05 -13.72 2.74
N VAL A 100 16.53 -12.73 3.47
CA VAL A 100 17.20 -12.19 4.66
C VAL A 100 17.14 -13.21 5.80
N LEU A 101 15.98 -13.85 5.99
CA LEU A 101 15.81 -14.90 7.00
C LEU A 101 16.68 -16.12 6.70
N ALA A 102 16.78 -16.53 5.44
CA ALA A 102 17.66 -17.60 5.02
C ALA A 102 19.14 -17.27 5.32
N LYS A 103 19.60 -16.05 5.01
CA LYS A 103 20.97 -15.59 5.32
C LYS A 103 21.25 -15.51 6.82
N LEU A 104 20.24 -15.20 7.61
CA LEU A 104 20.33 -15.16 9.07
C LEU A 104 20.22 -16.53 9.74
N ALA A 105 20.08 -17.60 8.95
CA ALA A 105 19.79 -18.95 9.43
C ALA A 105 18.62 -18.93 10.44
N ALA A 106 17.50 -18.36 10.00
CA ALA A 106 16.27 -18.34 10.78
C ALA A 106 15.82 -19.78 11.12
N PRO A 107 15.33 -20.02 12.35
CA PRO A 107 14.75 -21.31 12.72
C PRO A 107 13.62 -21.72 11.77
N GLU A 108 13.42 -23.03 11.62
CA GLU A 108 12.37 -23.58 10.76
C GLU A 108 10.98 -23.11 11.20
N GLU A 109 10.75 -22.89 12.50
CA GLU A 109 9.47 -22.36 12.99
C GLU A 109 9.16 -20.98 12.43
N ILE A 110 10.18 -20.12 12.24
CA ILE A 110 10.02 -18.78 11.67
C ILE A 110 9.81 -18.86 10.15
N MET A 111 10.59 -19.71 9.47
CA MET A 111 10.46 -19.89 8.01
C MET A 111 9.07 -20.42 7.62
N LYS A 112 8.48 -21.30 8.44
CA LYS A 112 7.13 -21.83 8.24
C LYS A 112 6.01 -20.79 8.36
N LEU A 113 6.27 -19.62 8.96
CA LEU A 113 5.27 -18.56 9.05
C LEU A 113 5.06 -17.86 7.70
N LEU A 114 6.09 -17.79 6.84
CA LEU A 114 6.07 -17.01 5.60
C LEU A 114 4.91 -17.32 4.66
N PRO A 115 4.56 -18.59 4.37
CA PRO A 115 3.50 -18.91 3.39
C PRO A 115 2.09 -18.54 3.87
N SER A 116 1.86 -18.59 5.18
CA SER A 116 0.56 -18.23 5.79
C SER A 116 0.54 -16.80 6.33
N ALA A 117 1.64 -16.06 6.21
CA ALA A 117 1.78 -14.79 6.89
C ALA A 117 0.86 -13.75 6.27
N SER A 118 0.09 -13.08 7.12
CA SER A 118 -0.68 -11.89 6.74
C SER A 118 0.15 -10.62 6.96
N SER A 119 -0.20 -9.55 6.26
CA SER A 119 0.35 -8.21 6.48
C SER A 119 -0.72 -7.28 7.02
N GLY A 120 -0.41 -6.60 8.12
CA GLY A 120 -1.30 -5.58 8.70
C GLY A 120 -1.66 -4.46 7.74
N LYS A 121 -0.71 -4.05 6.87
CA LYS A 121 -0.97 -3.06 5.82
C LYS A 121 -1.92 -3.58 4.74
N MET A 122 -1.78 -4.85 4.34
CA MET A 122 -2.67 -5.46 3.35
C MET A 122 -4.09 -5.64 3.90
N ALA A 123 -4.23 -6.01 5.17
CA ALA A 123 -5.53 -6.07 5.83
C ALA A 123 -6.20 -4.70 5.91
N ALA A 124 -5.46 -3.67 6.36
CA ALA A 124 -5.95 -2.29 6.42
C ALA A 124 -6.32 -1.74 5.04
N LEU A 125 -5.49 -2.01 4.02
CA LEU A 125 -5.79 -1.62 2.64
C LEU A 125 -7.07 -2.29 2.14
N GLY A 126 -7.26 -3.58 2.40
CA GLY A 126 -8.49 -4.29 2.04
C GLY A 126 -9.73 -3.69 2.69
N GLN A 127 -9.65 -3.32 3.98
CA GLN A 127 -10.73 -2.62 4.67
C GLN A 127 -11.03 -1.25 4.04
N LEU A 128 -10.00 -0.45 3.77
CA LEU A 128 -10.14 0.86 3.15
C LEU A 128 -10.77 0.78 1.75
N LEU A 129 -10.35 -0.20 0.95
CA LEU A 129 -10.93 -0.43 -0.38
C LEU A 129 -12.41 -0.79 -0.27
N ASN A 130 -12.76 -1.69 0.66
CA ASN A 130 -14.15 -2.09 0.89
C ASN A 130 -15.02 -0.94 1.40
N GLU A 131 -14.53 -0.13 2.34
CA GLU A 131 -15.22 1.09 2.82
C GLU A 131 -15.46 2.11 1.69
N CYS A 132 -14.57 2.14 0.70
CA CYS A 132 -14.72 2.98 -0.48
C CYS A 132 -15.58 2.33 -1.58
N GLY A 133 -16.12 1.12 -1.37
CA GLY A 133 -16.89 0.38 -2.37
C GLY A 133 -16.04 -0.14 -3.54
N ILE A 134 -14.72 -0.19 -3.39
CA ILE A 134 -13.78 -0.64 -4.43
C ILE A 134 -13.61 -2.16 -4.29
N GLY A 135 -13.87 -2.90 -5.38
CA GLY A 135 -13.71 -4.35 -5.42
C GLY A 135 -14.96 -5.16 -5.03
N VAL A 136 -16.10 -4.50 -4.84
CA VAL A 136 -17.40 -5.18 -4.75
C VAL A 136 -17.83 -5.57 -6.17
N ALA A 137 -17.96 -6.87 -6.45
CA ALA A 137 -18.56 -7.32 -7.70
C ALA A 137 -20.03 -6.88 -7.69
N VAL A 138 -20.37 -5.93 -8.56
CA VAL A 138 -21.76 -5.54 -8.77
C VAL A 138 -22.41 -6.65 -9.58
N GLU A 139 -23.06 -7.59 -8.90
CA GLU A 139 -24.09 -8.42 -9.53
C GLU A 139 -25.31 -7.54 -9.76
N ASN A 140 -25.34 -6.77 -10.85
CA ASN A 140 -26.58 -6.25 -11.42
C ASN A 140 -26.44 -6.15 -12.94
N GLU A 141 -27.34 -6.85 -13.63
CA GLU A 141 -27.55 -6.86 -15.06
C GLU A 141 -28.07 -5.47 -15.51
N ASP A 142 -27.28 -4.70 -16.24
CA ASP A 142 -27.78 -3.67 -17.16
C ASP A 142 -26.76 -3.46 -18.30
N PRO A 143 -27.13 -3.57 -19.60
CA PRO A 143 -26.16 -3.76 -20.69
C PRO A 143 -25.55 -2.49 -21.30
N GLU A 144 -25.67 -1.29 -20.70
CA GLU A 144 -25.32 -0.03 -21.39
C GLU A 144 -24.39 0.92 -20.61
N ASP A 145 -23.57 0.42 -19.70
CA ASP A 145 -22.45 1.21 -19.15
C ASP A 145 -21.12 0.56 -19.53
N GLU A 146 -20.54 1.03 -20.63
CA GLU A 146 -19.11 0.89 -20.97
C GLU A 146 -18.27 1.70 -19.95
N GLY A 147 -18.39 1.30 -18.68
CA GLY A 147 -17.62 1.79 -17.56
C GLY A 147 -16.22 1.22 -17.67
N TRP A 148 -15.22 2.11 -17.71
CA TRP A 148 -13.81 1.76 -17.72
C TRP A 148 -13.53 0.59 -16.79
N SER A 149 -13.16 -0.54 -17.39
CA SER A 149 -12.94 -1.79 -16.67
C SER A 149 -12.01 -1.53 -15.49
N ILE A 150 -12.49 -1.92 -14.32
CA ILE A 150 -11.88 -1.84 -12.99
C ILE A 150 -10.42 -2.33 -12.96
N GLY A 151 -9.99 -3.10 -13.98
CA GLY A 151 -8.61 -3.49 -14.23
C GLY A 151 -7.61 -2.33 -14.42
N CYS A 152 -8.01 -1.17 -14.96
CA CYS A 152 -7.08 -0.04 -15.17
C CYS A 152 -6.65 0.64 -13.86
N LEU A 153 -7.55 0.77 -12.89
CA LEU A 153 -7.23 1.38 -11.59
C LEU A 153 -6.35 0.47 -10.73
N LEU A 154 -6.63 -0.84 -10.72
CA LEU A 154 -5.81 -1.82 -10.01
C LEU A 154 -4.41 -1.95 -10.61
N LEU A 155 -4.24 -1.95 -11.94
CA LEU A 155 -2.92 -1.95 -12.56
C LEU A 155 -2.10 -0.70 -12.18
N THR A 156 -2.75 0.47 -12.16
CA THR A 156 -2.05 1.73 -11.84
C THR A 156 -1.60 1.78 -10.38
N VAL A 157 -2.41 1.24 -9.47
CA VAL A 157 -2.08 1.18 -8.03
C VAL A 157 -1.01 0.11 -7.76
N LEU A 158 -1.08 -1.07 -8.38
CA LEU A 158 -0.04 -2.09 -8.24
C LEU A 158 1.31 -1.64 -8.83
N GLN A 159 1.29 -0.91 -9.94
CA GLN A 159 2.52 -0.41 -10.57
C GLN A 159 3.17 0.76 -9.83
N CYS A 160 2.49 1.36 -8.85
CA CYS A 160 3.09 2.32 -7.93
C CYS A 160 3.63 1.68 -6.64
N LEU A 161 3.30 0.41 -6.38
CA LEU A 161 3.71 -0.33 -5.18
C LEU A 161 4.87 -1.33 -5.41
N LEU A 162 5.24 -1.57 -6.67
CA LEU A 162 6.42 -2.36 -7.10
C LEU A 162 7.41 -1.47 -7.84
#